data_AF-A0A2C9LQM4-F1
#
_entry.id   AF-A0A2C9LQM4-F1
#
_cell.length_a   1.000
_cell.length_b   1.000
_cell.length_c   1.000
_cell.angle_alpha   90.00
_cell.angle_beta   90.00
_cell.angle_gamma   90.00
#
_symmetry.space_group_name_H-M   'P 1'
#
loop_
_entity.id
_entity.type
_entity.pdbx_description
1 polymer ?
#
loop_
_entity_poly.entity_id
_entity_poly.type
_entity_poly.pdbx_seq_one_letter_code
_entity_poly.pdbx_strand_id
1 'polypeptide(L)'
;MPLPRFRLPKFLSKRSPELAGPPPAADAQAAEGLQGTLIEHLFELRTRLIRAALAVTIVFVVLFPWARDWYALLAEPMIAALPQGGQMIATDVVGVFLVPVKVTLMLAFLIALPVVLWQVWSFIAPGLYEHEKSLIVPLMIASIGLFAAGMAFAYFVVFPSVFGFMVAVAPEGVAWMTDID
;
A
#
# COMPACT_ATOMS: atom_id res chain seq x y z
N MET A 1 5.94 87.49 -10.79
CA MET A 1 6.76 86.83 -9.77
C MET A 1 7.11 85.43 -10.28
N PRO A 2 8.36 85.12 -10.69
CA PRO A 2 8.68 83.79 -11.19
C PRO A 2 9.00 82.85 -10.01
N LEU A 3 8.41 81.65 -10.01
CA LEU A 3 8.69 80.62 -9.01
C LEU A 3 10.08 79.98 -9.26
N PRO A 4 10.83 79.60 -8.21
CA PRO A 4 12.16 79.02 -8.33
C PRO A 4 12.10 77.58 -8.84
N ARG A 5 12.99 77.24 -9.78
CA ARG A 5 13.16 75.86 -10.30
C ARG A 5 13.99 75.03 -9.32
N PHE A 6 13.32 74.22 -8.51
CA PHE A 6 13.97 73.19 -7.68
C PHE A 6 14.43 72.03 -8.58
N ARG A 7 15.73 71.71 -8.58
CA ARG A 7 16.26 70.46 -9.18
C ARG A 7 16.13 69.34 -8.16
N LEU A 8 15.35 68.31 -8.50
CA LEU A 8 15.29 67.08 -7.73
C LEU A 8 16.66 66.37 -7.74
N PRO A 9 17.10 65.84 -6.60
CA PRO A 9 18.38 65.15 -6.49
C PRO A 9 18.34 63.74 -7.11
N LYS A 10 19.45 63.34 -7.73
CA LYS A 10 19.59 62.12 -8.55
C LYS A 10 19.36 60.78 -7.82
N PHE A 11 19.23 60.79 -6.49
CA PHE A 11 19.04 59.58 -5.70
C PHE A 11 17.60 59.03 -5.74
N LEU A 12 16.61 59.84 -6.14
CA LEU A 12 15.22 59.40 -6.29
C LEU A 12 14.93 58.68 -7.61
N SER A 13 15.93 58.53 -8.48
CA SER A 13 15.80 57.89 -9.80
C SER A 13 16.09 56.38 -9.81
N LYS A 14 16.46 55.77 -8.68
CA LYS A 14 17.09 54.43 -8.67
C LYS A 14 16.32 53.30 -8.01
N ARG A 15 15.03 53.48 -7.68
CA ARG A 15 14.13 52.36 -7.36
C ARG A 15 12.70 52.70 -7.76
N SER A 16 12.45 52.83 -9.06
CA SER A 16 11.16 52.34 -9.53
C SER A 16 11.17 50.84 -9.25
N PRO A 17 10.14 50.27 -8.58
CA PRO A 17 9.92 48.84 -8.64
C PRO A 17 9.62 48.57 -10.10
N GLU A 18 10.66 48.26 -10.86
CA GLU A 18 10.54 47.69 -12.18
C GLU A 18 9.63 46.49 -11.97
N LEU A 19 8.40 46.65 -12.44
CA LEU A 19 7.41 45.62 -12.59
C LEU A 19 8.18 44.38 -12.99
N ALA A 20 8.24 43.37 -12.11
CA ALA A 20 8.53 42.03 -12.55
C ALA A 20 7.57 41.82 -13.72
N GLY A 21 8.10 41.85 -14.94
CA GLY A 21 7.31 41.62 -16.13
C GLY A 21 6.59 40.29 -15.97
N PRO A 22 5.55 40.02 -16.77
CA PRO A 22 4.98 38.68 -16.82
C PRO A 22 6.14 37.68 -16.89
N PRO A 23 6.12 36.62 -16.05
CA PRO A 23 7.22 35.66 -15.98
C PRO A 23 7.64 35.29 -17.41
N PRO A 24 8.95 35.22 -17.69
CA PRO A 24 9.42 34.98 -19.05
C PRO A 24 8.65 33.79 -19.61
N ALA A 25 8.10 33.92 -20.83
CA ALA A 25 7.14 32.96 -21.39
C ALA A 25 7.60 31.49 -21.30
N ALA A 26 8.92 31.26 -21.22
CA ALA A 26 9.55 29.98 -20.94
C ALA A 26 9.17 29.36 -19.58
N ASP A 27 9.11 30.13 -18.49
CA ASP A 27 8.79 29.62 -17.14
C ASP A 27 7.30 29.24 -17.03
N ALA A 28 6.42 30.01 -17.68
CA ALA A 28 4.99 29.71 -17.74
C ALA A 28 4.72 28.45 -18.58
N GLN A 29 5.38 28.30 -19.74
CA GLN A 29 5.26 27.11 -20.59
C GLN A 29 5.84 25.85 -19.92
N ALA A 30 6.94 25.97 -19.18
CA ALA A 30 7.52 24.87 -18.41
C ALA A 30 6.61 24.43 -17.26
N ALA A 31 5.99 25.37 -16.53
CA ALA A 31 5.03 25.07 -15.48
C ALA A 31 3.75 24.41 -16.04
N GLU A 32 3.25 24.87 -17.18
CA GLU A 32 2.07 24.30 -17.86
C GLU A 32 2.35 22.87 -18.37
N GLY A 33 3.53 22.62 -18.94
CA GLY A 33 3.97 21.29 -19.37
C GLY A 33 4.18 20.30 -18.21
N LEU A 34 4.69 20.78 -17.07
CA LEU A 34 4.81 19.97 -15.84
C LEU A 34 3.44 19.63 -15.26
N GLN A 35 2.50 20.59 -15.25
CA GLN A 35 1.13 20.35 -14.80
C GLN A 35 0.42 19.29 -15.67
N GLY A 36 0.58 19.35 -16.99
CA GLY A 36 0.07 18.33 -17.90
C GLY A 36 0.61 16.93 -17.58
N THR A 37 1.94 16.80 -17.45
CA THR A 37 2.61 15.52 -17.15
C THR A 37 2.17 14.92 -15.80
N LEU A 38 2.05 15.74 -14.75
CA LEU A 38 1.61 15.28 -13.43
C LEU A 38 0.14 14.82 -13.44
N ILE A 39 -0.72 15.54 -14.15
CA ILE A 39 -2.13 15.18 -14.29
C ILE A 39 -2.26 13.84 -15.02
N GLU A 40 -1.53 13.65 -16.12
CA GLU A 40 -1.50 12.39 -16.87
C GLU A 40 -1.02 11.22 -16.01
N HIS A 41 0.06 11.41 -15.24
CA HIS A 41 0.58 10.39 -14.35
C HIS A 41 -0.42 10.00 -13.24
N LEU A 42 -1.15 10.97 -12.67
CA LEU A 42 -2.22 10.68 -11.69
C LEU A 42 -3.41 9.92 -12.32
N PHE A 43 -3.77 10.20 -13.57
CA PHE A 43 -4.79 9.42 -14.28
C PHE A 43 -4.35 7.98 -14.53
N GLU A 44 -3.07 7.77 -14.82
CA GLU A 44 -2.48 6.45 -14.93
C GLU A 44 -2.57 5.69 -13.61
N LEU A 45 -2.18 6.31 -12.49
CA LEU A 45 -2.29 5.73 -11.15
C LEU A 45 -3.72 5.27 -10.85
N ARG A 46 -4.72 6.13 -11.08
CA ARG A 46 -6.14 5.80 -10.87
C ARG A 46 -6.54 4.56 -11.64
N THR A 47 -6.20 4.52 -12.93
CA THR A 47 -6.59 3.42 -13.82
C THR A 47 -5.95 2.10 -13.41
N ARG A 48 -4.67 2.14 -13.01
CA ARG A 48 -3.93 0.97 -12.54
C ARG A 48 -4.45 0.48 -11.19
N LEU A 49 -4.78 1.39 -10.27
CA LEU A 49 -5.37 1.07 -8.98
C LEU A 49 -6.73 0.37 -9.14
N ILE A 50 -7.59 0.86 -10.04
CA ILE A 50 -8.89 0.23 -10.33
C ILE A 50 -8.69 -1.18 -10.88
N ARG A 51 -7.74 -1.38 -11.81
CA ARG A 51 -7.45 -2.72 -12.36
C ARG A 51 -6.92 -3.68 -11.31
N ALA A 52 -6.03 -3.22 -10.44
CA ALA A 52 -5.52 -4.01 -9.31
C ALA A 52 -6.65 -4.38 -8.34
N ALA A 53 -7.49 -3.41 -7.96
CA ALA A 53 -8.64 -3.65 -7.08
C ALA A 53 -9.66 -4.60 -7.69
N LEU A 54 -9.94 -4.49 -9.00
CA LEU A 54 -10.81 -5.42 -9.73
C LEU A 54 -10.26 -6.84 -9.72
N ALA A 55 -8.95 -7.02 -9.94
CA ALA A 55 -8.33 -8.33 -9.88
C ALA A 55 -8.50 -8.98 -8.49
N VAL A 56 -8.25 -8.23 -7.42
CA VAL A 56 -8.47 -8.71 -6.04
C VAL A 56 -9.95 -9.04 -5.81
N THR A 57 -10.86 -8.18 -6.27
CA THR A 57 -12.31 -8.36 -6.11
C THR A 57 -12.81 -9.61 -6.83
N ILE A 58 -12.34 -9.86 -8.06
CA ILE A 58 -12.71 -11.05 -8.84
C ILE A 58 -12.26 -12.31 -8.10
N VAL A 59 -11.01 -12.36 -7.66
CA VAL A 59 -10.48 -13.50 -6.90
C VAL A 59 -11.26 -13.69 -5.59
N PHE A 60 -11.56 -12.60 -4.89
CA PHE A 60 -12.34 -12.63 -3.65
C PHE A 60 -13.72 -13.23 -3.86
N VAL A 61 -14.46 -12.78 -4.89
CA VAL A 61 -15.79 -13.32 -5.21
C VAL A 61 -15.72 -14.81 -5.53
N VAL A 62 -14.66 -15.28 -6.19
CA VAL A 62 -14.44 -16.71 -6.47
C VAL A 62 -14.16 -17.50 -5.19
N LEU A 63 -13.39 -16.96 -4.24
CA LEU A 63 -13.02 -17.66 -3.01
C LEU A 63 -14.08 -17.58 -1.91
N PHE A 64 -14.94 -16.55 -1.94
CA PHE A 64 -15.93 -16.23 -0.91
C PHE A 64 -16.81 -17.40 -0.46
N PRO A 65 -17.30 -18.31 -1.33
CA PRO A 65 -18.11 -19.45 -0.89
C PRO A 65 -17.40 -20.39 0.10
N TRP A 66 -16.07 -20.42 0.09
CA TRP A 66 -15.22 -21.28 0.94
C TRP A 66 -14.53 -20.51 2.06
N ALA A 67 -15.03 -19.32 2.41
CA ALA A 67 -14.37 -18.43 3.37
C ALA A 67 -14.06 -19.10 4.73
N ARG A 68 -14.95 -19.98 5.19
CA ARG A 68 -14.79 -20.72 6.46
C ARG A 68 -13.65 -21.73 6.41
N ASP A 69 -13.47 -22.40 5.26
CA ASP A 69 -12.45 -23.42 5.09
C ASP A 69 -11.05 -22.78 5.05
N TRP A 70 -10.93 -21.63 4.37
CA TRP A 70 -9.69 -20.85 4.35
C TRP A 70 -9.30 -20.37 5.74
N TYR A 71 -10.28 -19.89 6.53
CA TYR A 71 -10.05 -19.51 7.91
C TYR A 71 -9.57 -20.70 8.75
N ALA A 72 -10.25 -21.85 8.66
CA ALA A 72 -9.90 -23.05 9.43
C ALA A 72 -8.46 -23.52 9.14
N LEU A 73 -8.03 -23.47 7.88
CA LEU A 73 -6.67 -23.84 7.46
C LEU A 73 -5.61 -22.89 8.03
N LEU A 74 -5.89 -21.59 8.04
CA LEU A 74 -4.97 -20.58 8.61
C LEU A 74 -4.93 -20.62 10.13
N ALA A 75 -6.04 -20.98 10.77
CA ALA A 75 -6.18 -21.09 12.22
C ALA A 75 -5.59 -22.39 12.79
N GLU A 76 -5.39 -23.43 11.96
CA GLU A 76 -4.87 -24.75 12.35
C GLU A 76 -3.63 -24.71 13.27
N PRO A 77 -2.53 -23.97 12.98
CA PRO A 77 -1.36 -23.94 13.86
C PRO A 77 -1.66 -23.36 15.25
N MET A 78 -2.65 -22.48 15.35
CA MET A 78 -3.10 -21.91 16.63
C MET A 78 -3.97 -22.91 17.40
N ILE A 79 -4.88 -23.62 16.73
CA ILE A 79 -5.70 -24.69 17.32
C ILE A 79 -4.81 -25.81 17.86
N ALA A 80 -3.80 -26.21 17.09
CA ALA A 80 -2.88 -27.26 17.48
C ALA A 80 -2.01 -26.89 18.70
N ALA A 81 -1.80 -25.60 18.94
CA ALA A 81 -1.04 -25.10 20.09
C ALA A 81 -1.89 -24.98 21.38
N LEU A 82 -3.22 -24.99 21.28
CA LEU A 82 -4.10 -24.89 22.44
C LEU A 82 -4.04 -26.18 23.29
N PRO A 83 -4.07 -26.07 24.64
CA PRO A 83 -4.13 -27.24 25.52
C PRO A 83 -5.42 -28.04 25.27
N GLN A 84 -5.42 -29.33 25.62
CA GLN A 84 -6.54 -30.25 25.35
C GLN A 84 -7.87 -29.66 25.84
N GLY A 85 -8.80 -29.38 24.91
CA GLY A 85 -10.10 -28.77 25.19
C GLY A 85 -10.19 -27.26 24.96
N GLY A 86 -9.10 -26.59 24.56
CA GLY A 86 -9.11 -25.19 24.16
C GLY A 86 -9.95 -24.99 22.88
N GLN A 87 -10.89 -24.05 22.95
CA GLN A 87 -11.71 -23.64 21.81
C GLN A 87 -11.49 -22.16 21.55
N MET A 88 -11.54 -21.78 20.26
CA MET A 88 -11.63 -20.36 19.93
C MET A 88 -13.03 -19.87 20.27
N ILE A 89 -13.09 -18.75 20.98
CA ILE A 89 -14.35 -18.09 21.32
C ILE A 89 -14.58 -16.92 20.39
N ALA A 90 -15.83 -16.64 20.08
CA ALA A 90 -16.21 -15.41 19.41
C ALA A 90 -16.75 -14.43 20.44
N THR A 91 -16.01 -13.38 20.74
CA THR A 91 -16.46 -12.30 21.63
C THR A 91 -17.40 -11.33 20.92
N ASP A 92 -17.27 -11.18 19.61
CA ASP A 92 -18.17 -10.40 18.76
C ASP A 92 -19.07 -11.30 17.89
N VAL A 93 -20.37 -11.00 17.90
CA VAL A 93 -21.39 -11.67 17.09
C VAL A 93 -21.15 -11.41 15.60
N VAL A 94 -20.69 -10.20 15.25
CA VAL A 94 -20.40 -9.85 13.85
C VAL A 94 -19.06 -10.47 13.41
N GLY A 95 -18.11 -10.62 14.32
CA GLY A 95 -16.82 -11.28 14.10
C GLY A 95 -16.93 -12.68 13.49
N VAL A 96 -17.92 -13.48 13.90
CA VAL A 96 -18.16 -14.84 13.35
C VAL A 96 -18.34 -14.84 11.82
N PHE A 97 -18.89 -13.75 11.27
CA PHE A 97 -19.03 -13.56 9.84
C PHE A 97 -17.86 -12.79 9.23
N LEU A 98 -17.41 -11.71 9.87
CA LEU A 98 -16.39 -10.82 9.31
C LEU A 98 -14.99 -11.44 9.29
N VAL A 99 -14.62 -12.27 10.26
CA VAL A 99 -13.29 -12.89 10.34
C VAL A 99 -12.99 -13.76 9.11
N PRO A 100 -13.83 -14.76 8.75
CA PRO A 100 -13.62 -15.53 7.53
C PRO A 100 -13.56 -14.66 6.27
N VAL A 101 -14.36 -13.59 6.22
CA VAL A 101 -14.38 -12.66 5.10
C VAL A 101 -13.08 -11.85 5.00
N LYS A 102 -12.58 -11.32 6.12
CA LYS A 102 -11.28 -10.61 6.20
C LYS A 102 -10.15 -11.52 5.73
N VAL A 103 -10.12 -12.76 6.23
CA VAL A 103 -9.10 -13.75 5.86
C VAL A 103 -9.19 -14.10 4.38
N THR A 104 -10.40 -14.30 3.85
CA THR A 104 -10.60 -14.58 2.42
C THR A 104 -10.19 -13.41 1.55
N LEU A 105 -10.43 -12.16 1.98
CA LEU A 105 -9.98 -10.96 1.29
C LEU A 105 -8.46 -10.85 1.26
N MET A 106 -7.80 -11.15 2.39
CA MET A 106 -6.33 -11.23 2.44
C MET A 106 -5.81 -12.31 1.49
N LEU A 107 -6.38 -13.52 1.53
CA LEU A 107 -5.98 -14.60 0.62
C LEU A 107 -6.22 -14.25 -0.86
N ALA A 108 -7.33 -13.58 -1.16
CA ALA A 108 -7.63 -13.10 -2.50
C ALA A 108 -6.61 -12.06 -2.98
N PHE A 109 -6.19 -11.14 -2.10
CA PHE A 109 -5.12 -10.20 -2.39
C PHE A 109 -3.81 -10.91 -2.69
N LEU A 110 -3.48 -11.95 -1.94
CA LEU A 110 -2.27 -12.76 -2.15
C LEU A 110 -2.27 -13.49 -3.50
N ILE A 111 -3.41 -14.09 -3.88
CA ILE A 111 -3.53 -14.76 -5.17
C ILE A 111 -3.52 -13.74 -6.32
N ALA A 112 -4.11 -12.56 -6.12
CA ALA A 112 -4.08 -11.47 -7.08
C ALA A 112 -2.73 -10.71 -7.13
N LEU A 113 -1.79 -11.01 -6.22
CA LEU A 113 -0.52 -10.32 -6.06
C LEU A 113 0.31 -10.20 -7.36
N PRO A 114 0.38 -11.20 -8.26
CA PRO A 114 1.08 -11.05 -9.54
C PRO A 114 0.50 -9.91 -10.39
N VAL A 115 -0.83 -9.75 -10.41
CA VAL A 115 -1.50 -8.67 -11.14
C VAL A 115 -1.29 -7.34 -10.44
N VAL A 116 -1.39 -7.31 -9.11
CA VAL A 116 -1.16 -6.09 -8.31
C VAL A 116 0.27 -5.58 -8.52
N LEU A 117 1.27 -6.44 -8.37
CA LEU A 117 2.68 -6.10 -8.58
C LEU A 117 2.93 -5.65 -10.02
N TRP A 118 2.34 -6.32 -11.01
CA TRP A 118 2.43 -5.88 -12.40
C TRP A 118 1.90 -4.45 -12.60
N GLN A 119 0.75 -4.10 -12.01
CA GLN A 119 0.21 -2.75 -12.09
C GLN A 119 1.10 -1.72 -11.39
N VAL A 120 1.66 -2.06 -10.21
CA VAL A 120 2.58 -1.19 -9.46
C VAL A 120 3.86 -0.94 -10.26
N TRP A 121 4.53 -1.99 -10.73
CA TRP A 121 5.77 -1.84 -11.49
C TRP A 121 5.56 -1.12 -12.81
N SER A 122 4.44 -1.37 -13.48
CA SER A 122 4.12 -0.68 -14.72
C SER A 122 3.83 0.80 -14.52
N PHE A 123 3.38 1.22 -13.32
CA PHE A 123 3.25 2.64 -12.95
C PHE A 123 4.62 3.30 -12.70
N ILE A 124 5.58 2.54 -12.18
CA ILE A 124 6.94 3.03 -11.86
C ILE A 124 7.82 3.05 -13.12
N ALA A 125 7.60 2.12 -14.06
CA ALA A 125 8.38 1.96 -15.28
C ALA A 125 8.60 3.22 -16.14
N PRO A 126 7.65 4.17 -16.27
CA PRO A 126 7.86 5.42 -17.00
C PRO A 126 8.97 6.30 -16.38
N GLY A 127 9.23 6.17 -15.08
CA GLY A 127 10.29 6.90 -14.38
C GLY A 127 11.65 6.22 -14.40
N LEU A 128 11.76 5.05 -15.02
CA LEU A 128 12.97 4.21 -15.02
C LEU A 128 13.69 4.28 -16.37
N TYR A 129 15.02 4.28 -16.35
CA TYR A 129 15.80 4.35 -17.60
C TYR A 129 15.56 3.09 -18.46
N GLU A 130 15.54 3.23 -19.79
CA GLU A 130 15.22 2.14 -20.75
C GLU A 130 16.03 0.86 -20.52
N HIS A 131 17.28 0.97 -20.04
CA HIS A 131 18.16 -0.16 -19.76
C HIS A 131 17.82 -0.90 -18.45
N GLU A 132 17.18 -0.23 -17.49
CA GLU A 132 16.79 -0.78 -16.18
C GLU A 132 15.42 -1.45 -16.21
N LYS A 133 14.58 -1.16 -17.23
CA LYS A 133 13.27 -1.81 -17.40
C LYS A 133 13.35 -3.33 -17.49
N SER A 134 14.48 -3.86 -17.96
CA SER A 134 14.73 -5.31 -18.00
C SER A 134 14.80 -5.96 -16.61
N LEU A 135 15.15 -5.20 -15.56
CA LEU A 135 15.23 -5.67 -14.18
C LEU A 135 13.86 -5.81 -13.50
N ILE A 136 12.81 -5.21 -14.07
CA ILE A 136 11.46 -5.24 -13.50
C ILE A 136 10.92 -6.67 -13.41
N VAL A 137 11.09 -7.46 -14.48
CA VAL A 137 10.59 -8.84 -14.53
C VAL A 137 11.28 -9.77 -13.52
N PRO A 138 12.63 -9.86 -13.46
CA PRO A 138 13.30 -10.70 -12.47
C PRO A 138 13.04 -10.21 -11.04
N LEU A 139 12.94 -8.89 -10.82
CA LEU A 139 12.59 -8.35 -9.52
C LEU A 139 11.15 -8.69 -9.10
N MET A 140 10.20 -8.68 -10.04
CA MET A 140 8.83 -9.10 -9.78
C MET A 140 8.75 -10.57 -9.41
N ILE A 141 9.43 -11.45 -10.15
CA ILE A 141 9.49 -12.89 -9.85
C ILE A 141 10.15 -13.13 -8.49
N ALA A 142 11.28 -12.45 -8.23
CA ALA A 142 11.96 -12.52 -6.93
C ALA A 142 11.06 -12.01 -5.79
N SER A 143 10.29 -10.95 -6.00
CA SER A 143 9.34 -10.41 -5.02
C SER A 143 8.25 -11.43 -4.68
N ILE A 144 7.64 -12.05 -5.69
CA ILE A 144 6.63 -13.09 -5.49
C ILE A 144 7.24 -14.30 -4.76
N GLY A 145 8.42 -14.75 -5.19
CA GLY A 145 9.11 -15.87 -4.57
C GLY A 145 9.51 -15.61 -3.12
N LEU A 146 10.07 -14.44 -2.84
CA LEU A 146 10.45 -14.04 -1.49
C LEU A 146 9.23 -13.83 -0.58
N PHE A 147 8.13 -13.32 -1.14
CA PHE A 147 6.87 -13.20 -0.42
C PHE A 147 6.31 -14.58 -0.05
N ALA A 148 6.27 -15.52 -0.99
CA ALA A 148 5.83 -16.90 -0.74
C ALA A 148 6.75 -17.61 0.28
N ALA A 149 8.07 -17.40 0.18
CA ALA A 149 9.03 -17.93 1.15
C ALA A 149 8.81 -17.31 2.55
N GLY A 150 8.54 -16.00 2.63
CA GLY A 150 8.21 -15.31 3.86
C GLY A 150 6.92 -15.82 4.51
N MET A 151 5.89 -16.08 3.71
CA MET A 151 4.65 -16.71 4.19
C MET A 151 4.89 -18.12 4.74
N ALA A 152 5.64 -18.94 4.01
CA ALA A 152 5.99 -20.29 4.46
C ALA A 152 6.79 -20.24 5.76
N PHE A 153 7.78 -19.34 5.85
CA PHE A 153 8.54 -19.13 7.08
C PHE A 153 7.65 -18.69 8.25
N ALA A 154 6.74 -17.75 8.03
CA ALA A 154 5.80 -17.31 9.06
C ALA A 154 4.91 -18.45 9.56
N TYR A 155 4.33 -19.23 8.64
CA TYR A 155 3.40 -20.31 8.98
C TYR A 155 4.10 -21.50 9.65
N PHE A 156 5.23 -21.95 9.13
CA PHE A 156 5.90 -23.17 9.61
C PHE A 156 6.88 -22.93 10.75
N VAL A 157 7.44 -21.73 10.90
CA VAL A 157 8.48 -21.43 11.91
C VAL A 157 7.97 -20.44 12.95
N VAL A 158 7.43 -19.30 12.53
CA VAL A 158 7.07 -18.22 13.46
C VAL A 158 5.85 -18.61 14.29
N PHE A 159 4.76 -19.06 13.67
CA PHE A 159 3.53 -19.42 14.41
C PHE A 159 3.76 -20.49 15.48
N PRO A 160 4.40 -21.66 15.20
CA PRO A 160 4.65 -22.65 16.24
C PRO A 160 5.56 -22.13 17.36
N SER A 161 6.55 -21.31 17.03
CA SER A 161 7.48 -20.74 18.02
C SER A 161 6.78 -19.75 18.94
N VAL A 162 5.97 -18.85 18.38
CA VAL A 162 5.25 -17.82 19.15
C VAL A 162 4.16 -18.45 20.01
N PHE A 163 3.31 -19.31 19.44
CA PHE A 163 2.24 -19.95 20.21
C PHE A 163 2.79 -20.91 21.27
N GLY A 164 3.86 -21.66 20.95
CA GLY A 164 4.55 -22.50 21.95
C GLY A 164 5.12 -21.68 23.11
N PHE A 165 5.73 -20.52 22.83
CA PHE A 165 6.21 -19.60 23.86
C PHE A 165 5.06 -19.05 24.72
N MET A 166 3.95 -18.62 24.09
CA MET A 166 2.80 -18.08 24.81
C MET A 166 2.21 -19.09 25.79
N VAL A 167 2.05 -20.35 25.37
CA VAL A 167 1.58 -21.44 26.24
C VAL A 167 2.57 -21.71 27.37
N ALA A 168 3.88 -21.66 27.11
CA ALA A 168 4.90 -21.92 28.14
C ALA A 168 4.97 -20.84 29.24
N VAL A 169 4.56 -19.60 28.94
CA VAL A 169 4.56 -18.47 29.89
C VAL A 169 3.24 -18.36 30.67
N ALA A 170 2.22 -19.11 30.27
CA ALA A 170 0.92 -19.16 30.93
C ALA A 170 1.03 -19.45 32.45
N PRO A 171 0.44 -18.62 33.32
CA PRO A 171 0.28 -18.96 34.73
C PRO A 171 -0.61 -20.19 34.92
N GLU A 172 -0.26 -21.06 35.86
CA GLU A 172 -1.09 -22.22 36.22
C GLU A 172 -2.49 -21.76 36.68
N GLY A 173 -3.54 -22.31 36.06
CA GLY A 173 -4.94 -22.03 36.43
C GLY A 173 -5.67 -20.98 35.58
N VAL A 174 -5.03 -20.37 34.58
CA VAL A 174 -5.70 -19.48 33.62
C VAL A 174 -6.18 -20.28 32.41
N ALA A 175 -7.49 -20.33 32.19
CA ALA A 175 -8.07 -20.89 30.97
C ALA A 175 -7.75 -19.98 29.78
N TRP A 176 -6.96 -20.48 28.84
CA TRP A 176 -6.67 -19.77 27.59
C TRP A 176 -7.91 -19.82 26.70
N MET A 177 -8.55 -18.66 26.56
CA MET A 177 -9.64 -18.43 25.62
C MET A 177 -9.14 -17.44 24.58
N THR A 178 -8.75 -17.95 23.42
CA THR A 178 -8.32 -17.13 22.30
C THR A 178 -9.55 -16.70 21.50
N ASP A 179 -9.64 -15.41 21.19
CA ASP A 179 -10.69 -14.87 20.34
C ASP A 179 -10.43 -15.19 18.86
N ILE A 180 -11.48 -15.17 18.04
CA ILE A 180 -11.38 -15.49 16.61
C ILE A 180 -10.84 -14.34 15.73
N ASP A 181 -10.92 -13.07 16.18
CA ASP A 181 -10.55 -11.88 15.39
C ASP A 181 -9.03 -11.58 15.36
#